data_AF-A0A1L8MXX3-F1
#
_entry.id   AF-A0A1L8MXX3-F1
#
_cell.length_a   1.000
_cell.length_b   1.000
_cell.length_c   1.000
_cell.angle_alpha   90.00
_cell.angle_beta   90.00
_cell.angle_gamma   90.00
#
_symmetry.space_group_name_H-M   'P 1'
#
loop_
_entity.id
_entity.type
_entity.pdbx_description
1 polymer ?
#
loop_
_entity_poly.entity_id
_entity_poly.type
_entity_poly.pdbx_seq_one_letter_code
_entity_poly.pdbx_strand_id
1 'polypeptide(L)' 'MNKKIKDTAVLMRQLVSDIQGAPYPGDISNELYKIWYEHIQRDAIAALGYIDENFPIDCSTDIDNTIKKAF' A
#
# COMPACT_ATOMS: atom_id res chain seq x y z
N MET A 1 -21.51 21.44 2.84
CA MET A 1 -20.06 21.11 2.87
C MET A 1 -19.31 22.17 2.06
N ASN A 2 -18.24 22.77 2.59
CA ASN A 2 -17.46 23.82 1.90
C ASN A 2 -16.84 23.28 0.60
N LYS A 3 -16.95 24.03 -0.51
CA LYS A 3 -16.45 23.63 -1.84
C LYS A 3 -14.97 23.21 -1.79
N LYS A 4 -14.13 23.95 -1.07
CA LYS A 4 -12.71 23.60 -0.89
C LYS A 4 -12.51 22.22 -0.26
N ILE A 5 -13.32 21.87 0.75
CA ILE A 5 -13.22 20.58 1.45
C ILE A 5 -13.59 19.43 0.50
N LYS A 6 -14.61 19.64 -0.35
CA LYS A 6 -15.03 18.65 -1.35
C LYS A 6 -13.93 18.41 -2.39
N ASP A 7 -13.33 19.48 -2.90
CA ASP A 7 -12.29 19.41 -3.93
C ASP A 7 -11.01 18.73 -3.38
N THR A 8 -10.63 19.04 -2.13
CA THR A 8 -9.51 18.37 -1.45
C THR A 8 -9.76 16.87 -1.24
N ALA A 9 -10.99 16.48 -0.89
CA ALA A 9 -11.32 15.07 -0.72
C ALA A 9 -11.21 14.28 -2.03
N VAL A 10 -11.58 14.86 -3.16
CA VAL A 10 -11.44 14.23 -4.49
C VAL A 10 -9.97 14.01 -4.84
N LEU A 11 -9.12 15.03 -4.65
CA LEU A 11 -7.69 14.92 -4.93
C LEU A 11 -7.00 13.87 -4.05
N MET A 12 -7.36 13.79 -2.77
CA MET A 12 -6.83 12.79 -1.84
C MET A 12 -7.22 11.35 -2.24
N ARG A 13 -8.47 11.15 -2.70
CA ARG A 13 -8.92 9.82 -3.19
C ARG A 13 -8.16 9.39 -4.43
N GLN A 14 -7.97 10.32 -5.38
CA GLN A 14 -7.21 10.04 -6.60
C GLN A 14 -5.76 9.69 -6.27
N LEU A 15 -5.11 10.45 -5.38
CA LEU A 15 -3.74 10.18 -4.97
C LEU A 15 -3.57 8.80 -4.30
N VAL A 16 -4.48 8.42 -3.40
CA VAL A 16 -4.46 7.09 -2.76
C VAL A 16 -4.65 5.99 -3.80
N SER A 17 -5.55 6.20 -4.76
CA SER A 17 -5.79 5.27 -5.87
C SER A 17 -4.55 5.09 -6.73
N ASP A 18 -3.87 6.18 -7.07
CA ASP A 18 -2.67 6.19 -7.91
C ASP A 18 -1.48 5.50 -7.20
N ILE A 19 -1.32 5.72 -5.88
CA ILE A 19 -0.27 5.07 -5.08
C ILE A 19 -0.52 3.57 -4.91
N GLN A 20 -1.77 3.16 -4.74
CA GLN A 20 -2.14 1.76 -4.49
C GLN A 20 -2.35 0.95 -5.77
N GLY A 21 -2.35 1.59 -6.94
CA GLY A 21 -2.71 0.95 -8.22
C GLY A 21 -4.15 0.43 -8.24
N ALA A 22 -5.01 0.98 -7.37
CA ALA A 22 -6.33 0.46 -7.03
C ALA A 22 -7.35 1.59 -7.09
N PRO A 23 -8.51 1.41 -7.71
CA PRO A 23 -9.56 2.43 -7.61
C PRO A 23 -10.02 2.59 -6.15
N TYR A 24 -10.36 3.82 -5.76
CA TYR A 24 -10.83 4.10 -4.41
C TYR A 24 -12.09 3.28 -4.07
N PRO A 25 -12.24 2.79 -2.82
CA PRO A 25 -13.43 2.04 -2.40
C PRO A 25 -14.71 2.86 -2.65
N GLY A 26 -15.57 2.37 -3.55
CA GLY A 26 -16.82 3.01 -3.95
C GLY A 26 -16.85 3.60 -5.37
N ASP A 27 -15.71 3.68 -6.08
CA ASP A 27 -15.67 4.15 -7.48
C ASP A 27 -15.85 3.01 -8.52
N ILE A 28 -15.73 1.75 -8.09
CA ILE A 28 -16.02 0.55 -8.90
C ILE A 28 -17.17 -0.25 -8.28
N SER A 29 -17.76 -1.15 -9.07
CA SER A 29 -18.67 -2.15 -8.51
C SER A 29 -17.98 -2.89 -7.37
N ASN A 30 -18.74 -3.19 -6.32
CA ASN A 30 -18.23 -3.85 -5.11
C ASN A 30 -17.50 -5.17 -5.45
N GLU A 31 -17.92 -5.83 -6.53
CA GLU A 31 -17.30 -7.06 -7.06
C GLU A 31 -15.92 -6.82 -7.67
N LEU A 32 -15.74 -5.77 -8.49
CA LEU A 32 -14.43 -5.48 -9.09
C LEU A 32 -13.41 -5.04 -8.03
N TYR A 33 -13.84 -4.26 -7.04
CA TYR A 33 -12.97 -3.91 -5.92
C TYR A 33 -12.58 -5.15 -5.11
N LYS A 34 -13.52 -6.06 -4.89
CA LYS A 34 -13.27 -7.33 -4.20
C LYS A 34 -12.27 -8.21 -4.95
N ILE A 35 -12.41 -8.35 -6.27
CA ILE A 35 -11.48 -9.11 -7.11
C ILE A 35 -10.06 -8.51 -7.03
N TRP A 36 -9.94 -7.19 -7.15
CA TRP A 36 -8.65 -6.50 -7.02
C TRP A 36 -8.03 -6.71 -5.63
N TYR A 37 -8.82 -6.54 -4.58
CA TYR A 37 -8.37 -6.70 -3.20
C TYR A 37 -7.87 -8.12 -2.93
N GLU A 38 -8.61 -9.14 -3.37
CA GLU A 38 -8.20 -10.55 -3.24
C GLU A 38 -6.90 -10.84 -4.00
N HIS A 39 -6.73 -10.27 -5.19
CA HIS A 39 -5.51 -10.44 -5.98
C HIS A 39 -4.28 -9.83 -5.29
N ILE A 40 -4.38 -8.58 -4.85
CA ILE A 40 -3.28 -7.89 -4.19
C ILE A 40 -2.93 -8.51 -2.84
N GLN A 41 -3.91 -8.98 -2.07
CA GLN A 41 -3.63 -9.71 -0.83
C GLN A 41 -2.81 -10.97 -1.11
N ARG A 42 -3.17 -11.75 -2.14
CA ARG A 42 -2.45 -12.96 -2.51
C ARG A 42 -1.02 -12.67 -2.96
N ASP A 43 -0.85 -11.66 -3.81
CA ASP A 43 0.47 -11.29 -4.34
C ASP A 43 1.37 -10.71 -3.24
N ALA A 44 0.81 -9.93 -2.31
CA ALA A 44 1.53 -9.43 -1.15
C ALA A 44 1.99 -10.56 -0.23
N ILE A 45 1.14 -11.54 0.06
CA ILE A 45 1.52 -12.73 0.85
C ILE A 45 2.65 -13.50 0.16
N ALA A 46 2.57 -13.70 -1.15
CA ALA A 46 3.60 -14.41 -1.90
C ALA A 46 4.94 -13.67 -1.88
N ALA A 47 4.92 -12.34 -2.08
CA ALA A 47 6.11 -11.52 -2.05
C ALA A 47 6.75 -11.49 -0.66
N LEU A 48 5.95 -11.31 0.40
CA LEU A 48 6.45 -11.30 1.78
C LEU A 48 6.97 -12.68 2.19
N GLY A 49 6.31 -13.77 1.79
CA GLY A 49 6.79 -15.14 2.01
C GLY A 49 8.13 -15.37 1.32
N TYR A 50 8.29 -14.95 0.06
CA TYR A 50 9.57 -15.03 -0.64
C TYR A 50 10.67 -14.22 0.06
N ILE A 51 10.35 -13.01 0.53
CA ILE A 51 11.30 -12.18 1.28
C ILE A 51 11.72 -12.88 2.57
N ASP A 52 10.79 -13.42 3.34
CA ASP A 52 11.06 -14.12 4.60
C ASP A 52 11.94 -15.37 4.38
N GLU A 53 11.66 -16.15 3.33
CA GLU A 53 12.40 -17.35 2.98
C GLU A 53 13.83 -17.07 2.47
N ASN A 54 14.03 -15.96 1.75
CA ASN A 54 15.28 -15.70 1.00
C ASN A 54 16.13 -14.58 1.62
N PHE A 55 15.55 -13.74 2.47
CA PHE A 55 16.21 -12.66 3.20
C PHE A 55 15.85 -12.77 4.69
N PRO A 56 16.20 -13.89 5.36
CA PRO A 56 15.96 -14.03 6.78
C PRO A 56 16.56 -12.82 7.49
N ILE A 57 15.76 -12.17 8.33
CA ILE A 57 16.19 -11.00 9.10
C ILE A 57 17.41 -11.43 9.90
N ASP A 58 18.58 -10.97 9.48
CA ASP A 58 19.77 -11.09 10.29
C ASP A 58 19.57 -10.11 11.44
N CYS A 59 19.05 -10.61 12.57
CA CYS A 59 18.85 -9.84 13.80
C CYS A 59 20.18 -9.24 14.34
N SER A 60 21.32 -9.52 13.70
CA SER A 60 22.60 -8.90 13.97
C SER A 60 22.84 -7.58 13.20
N THR A 61 22.04 -7.26 12.19
CA THR A 61 22.17 -5.98 11.49
C THR A 61 21.62 -4.89 12.39
N ASP A 62 22.52 -4.08 12.92
CA ASP A 62 22.21 -2.96 13.81
C ASP A 62 21.37 -1.91 13.07
N ILE A 63 20.04 -2.07 13.14
CA ILE A 63 19.04 -1.24 12.48
C ILE A 63 19.23 0.23 12.88
N ASP A 64 19.62 0.49 14.14
CA ASP A 64 19.87 1.84 14.64
C ASP A 64 21.02 2.53 13.89
N ASN A 65 22.06 1.78 13.55
CA ASN A 65 23.20 2.30 12.78
C ASN A 65 22.88 2.51 11.31
N THR A 66 21.99 1.70 10.73
CA THR A 66 21.54 1.86 9.35
C THR A 66 20.66 3.10 9.21
N ILE A 67 19.73 3.31 10.15
CA ILE A 67 18.84 4.49 10.15
C ILE A 67 19.64 5.79 10.38
N LYS A 68 20.60 5.80 11.31
CA LYS A 68 21.50 6.95 11.55
C LYS A 68 22.41 7.33 10.38
N LYS A 69 22.61 6.43 9.41
CA LYS A 69 23.39 6.72 8.20
C LYS A 69 22.53 7.30 7.07
N ALA A 70 21.23 7.02 7.09
CA ALA A 70 20.30 7.43 6.05
C ALA A 70 19.72 8.83 6.27
N PHE A 71 19.75 9.33 7.52
CA PHE A 71 19.26 10.64 7.96
C PHE A 71 20.29 11.33 8.84
#